data_AF-K1TKT4-F1
#
_entry.id   AF-K1TKT4-F1
#
_cell.length_a   1.000
_cell.length_b   1.000
_cell.length_c   1.000
_cell.angle_alpha   90.00
_cell.angle_beta   90.00
_cell.angle_gamma   90.00
#
_symmetry.space_group_name_H-M   'P 1'
#
loop_
_entity.id
_entity.type
_entity.pdbx_description
1 polymer ?
#
loop_
_entity_poly.entity_id
_entity_poly.type
_entity_poly.pdbx_seq_one_letter_code
_entity_poly.pdbx_strand_id
1 'polypeptide(L)'
;MARISVNGIAKEIYTQCRTAVDKWDPAKGRATGRDRLSYEVNAYIDDFRAKVIEIYRTLQAEGFEGNAIEIKERLKSPGKQVRM
;
A
#
# COMPACT_ATOMS: atom_id res chain seq x y z
N MET A 1 8.10 2.50 -5.52
CA MET A 1 6.73 2.87 -5.96
C MET A 1 5.85 1.64 -5.83
N ALA A 2 4.63 1.80 -5.34
CA ALA A 2 3.64 0.72 -5.22
C ALA A 2 2.45 1.01 -6.14
N ARG A 3 1.82 -0.03 -6.68
CA ARG A 3 0.60 0.06 -7.48
C ARG A 3 -0.55 -0.61 -6.72
N ILE A 4 -1.65 0.11 -6.54
CA ILE A 4 -2.91 -0.42 -6.02
C ILE A 4 -3.87 -0.59 -7.18
N SER A 5 -4.55 -1.73 -7.26
CA SER A 5 -5.57 -2.02 -8.27
C SER A 5 -6.83 -2.52 -7.58
N VAL A 6 -7.97 -1.88 -7.82
CA VAL A 6 -9.29 -2.28 -7.31
C VAL A 6 -10.31 -2.10 -8.43
N ASN A 7 -11.13 -3.12 -8.68
CA ASN A 7 -12.21 -3.10 -9.69
C ASN A 7 -11.77 -2.57 -11.07
N GLY A 8 -10.58 -2.94 -11.53
CA GLY A 8 -10.03 -2.49 -12.82
C GLY A 8 -9.40 -1.10 -12.82
N ILE A 9 -9.51 -0.33 -11.74
CA ILE A 9 -8.84 0.97 -11.59
C ILE A 9 -7.51 0.78 -10.87
N ALA A 10 -6.43 1.23 -11.50
CA ALA A 10 -5.09 1.21 -10.92
C ALA A 10 -4.55 2.62 -10.63
N LYS A 11 -3.88 2.78 -9.48
CA LYS A 11 -3.17 4.00 -9.11
C LYS A 11 -1.81 3.71 -8.50
N GLU A 12 -0.84 4.55 -8.85
CA GLU A 12 0.52 4.51 -8.32
C GLU A 12 0.67 5.38 -7.08
N ILE A 13 1.45 4.89 -6.13
CA ILE A 13 1.73 5.53 -4.84
C ILE A 13 3.23 5.49 -4.59
N TYR A 14 3.78 6.66 -4.25
CA TYR A 14 5.17 6.76 -3.85
C TYR A 14 5.33 6.24 -2.42
N THR A 15 6.20 5.24 -2.26
CA THR A 15 6.61 4.69 -0.98
C THR A 15 8.09 5.02 -0.76
N GLN A 16 8.49 5.29 0.48
CA GLN A 16 9.90 5.58 0.81
C GLN A 16 10.74 4.31 1.01
N CYS A 17 10.16 3.13 0.76
CA CYS A 17 10.82 1.85 0.88
C CYS A 17 11.83 1.64 -0.25
N ARG A 18 13.09 1.37 0.11
CA ARG A 18 14.20 1.11 -0.82
C ARG A 18 14.94 -0.14 -0.37
N THR A 19 15.34 -0.97 -1.33
CA THR A 19 16.21 -2.13 -1.13
C THR A 19 17.15 -2.27 -2.32
N ALA A 20 18.23 -3.03 -2.15
CA ALA A 20 19.15 -3.34 -3.24
C ALA A 20 18.46 -4.25 -4.27
N VAL A 21 18.74 -4.02 -5.56
CA VAL A 21 18.04 -4.71 -6.67
C VAL A 21 18.32 -6.22 -6.64
N ASP A 22 19.54 -6.61 -6.31
CA ASP A 22 19.97 -8.01 -6.14
C ASP A 22 19.34 -8.70 -4.93
N LYS A 23 18.79 -7.92 -3.99
CA LYS A 23 18.11 -8.40 -2.79
C LYS A 23 16.58 -8.28 -2.88
N TRP A 24 16.02 -8.17 -4.09
CA TRP A 24 14.59 -8.07 -4.32
C TRP A 24 14.06 -9.26 -5.12
N ASP A 25 13.01 -9.91 -4.62
CA ASP A 25 12.22 -10.89 -5.36
C ASP A 25 11.01 -10.16 -5.97
N PRO A 26 11.01 -9.87 -7.28
CA PRO A 26 9.91 -9.15 -7.92
C PRO A 26 8.61 -9.96 -7.96
N ALA A 27 8.68 -11.30 -8.00
CA ALA A 27 7.49 -12.14 -8.02
C ALA A 27 6.78 -12.14 -6.66
N LYS A 28 7.55 -12.14 -5.56
CA LYS A 28 6.99 -12.06 -4.20
C LYS A 28 6.73 -10.63 -3.75
N GLY A 29 7.38 -9.66 -4.38
CA GLY A 29 7.39 -8.27 -3.95
C GLY A 29 7.99 -8.13 -2.54
N ARG A 30 9.12 -8.79 -2.28
CA ARG A 30 9.78 -8.81 -0.97
C ARG A 30 11.30 -8.78 -1.10
N ALA A 31 11.96 -8.29 -0.07
CA ALA A 31 13.41 -8.42 0.06
C ALA A 31 13.79 -9.88 0.38
N THR A 32 14.85 -10.38 -0.24
CA THR A 32 15.35 -11.77 -0.10
C THR A 32 16.45 -11.94 0.94
N GLY A 33 17.07 -10.85 1.38
CA GLY A 33 18.15 -10.88 2.36
C GLY A 33 17.66 -11.30 3.75
N ARG A 34 18.61 -11.75 4.58
CA ARG A 34 18.39 -12.09 6.00
C ARG A 34 19.02 -11.05 6.94
N ASP A 35 19.38 -9.89 6.40
CA ASP A 35 19.90 -8.76 7.18
C ASP A 35 18.75 -7.93 7.76
N ARG A 36 19.08 -7.09 8.74
CA ARG A 36 18.13 -6.21 9.42
C ARG A 36 17.33 -5.35 8.42
N LEU A 37 18.00 -4.78 7.42
CA LEU A 37 17.35 -3.95 6.41
C LEU A 37 16.29 -4.72 5.62
N SER A 38 16.58 -5.96 5.23
CA SER A 38 15.62 -6.81 4.50
C SER A 38 14.38 -7.10 5.35
N TYR A 39 14.54 -7.32 6.66
CA TYR A 39 13.42 -7.47 7.57
C TYR A 39 12.62 -6.17 7.73
N GLU A 40 13.27 -5.03 7.90
CA GLU A 40 12.61 -3.72 8.01
C GLU A 40 11.82 -3.36 6.74
N VAL A 41 12.39 -3.63 5.56
CA VAL A 41 11.71 -3.47 4.26
C VAL A 41 10.47 -4.35 4.18
N ASN A 42 10.60 -5.62 4.56
CA ASN A 42 9.50 -6.57 4.51
C ASN A 42 8.38 -6.21 5.51
N ALA A 43 8.73 -5.79 6.72
CA ALA A 43 7.78 -5.31 7.72
C ALA A 43 7.02 -4.07 7.22
N TYR A 44 7.72 -3.10 6.63
CA TYR A 44 7.08 -1.92 6.03
C TYR A 44 6.07 -2.30 4.93
N ILE A 45 6.41 -3.29 4.10
CA ILE A 45 5.52 -3.77 3.04
C ILE A 45 4.27 -4.41 3.64
N ASP A 46 4.42 -5.19 4.71
CA ASP A 46 3.31 -5.85 5.40
C ASP A 46 2.38 -4.81 6.08
N ASP A 47 2.95 -3.82 6.77
CA ASP A 47 2.20 -2.70 7.35
C ASP A 47 1.47 -1.89 6.28
N PHE A 48 2.12 -1.60 5.15
CA PHE A 48 1.51 -0.89 4.04
C PHE A 48 0.33 -1.65 3.45
N ARG A 49 0.46 -2.98 3.27
CA ARG A 49 -0.65 -3.85 2.82
C ARG A 49 -1.80 -3.84 3.81
N ALA A 50 -1.52 -3.99 5.10
CA ALA A 50 -2.53 -3.94 6.15
C ALA A 50 -3.29 -2.61 6.13
N LYS A 51 -2.58 -1.49 6.03
CA LYS A 51 -3.18 -0.14 5.96
C LYS A 51 -4.08 0.04 4.73
N VAL A 52 -3.69 -0.48 3.57
CA VAL A 52 -4.52 -0.45 2.36
C VAL A 52 -5.84 -1.20 2.57
N ILE A 53 -5.76 -2.39 3.19
CA ILE A 53 -6.95 -3.21 3.48
C ILE A 53 -7.85 -2.53 4.52
N GLU A 54 -7.26 -1.94 5.57
CA GLU A 54 -7.99 -1.19 6.58
C GLU A 54 -8.75 -0.01 5.96
N ILE A 55 -8.08 0.79 5.12
CA ILE A 55 -8.70 1.91 4.41
C ILE A 55 -9.84 1.43 3.52
N TYR A 56 -9.64 0.36 2.77
CA TYR A 56 -10.67 -0.22 1.92
C TYR A 56 -11.92 -0.61 2.73
N ARG A 57 -11.73 -1.30 3.87
CA ARG A 57 -12.83 -1.71 4.76
C ARG A 57 -13.55 -0.50 5.37
N THR A 58 -12.80 0.51 5.79
CA THR A 58 -13.37 1.75 6.34
C THR A 58 -14.20 2.48 5.29
N LEU A 59 -13.72 2.59 4.05
CA LEU A 59 -14.47 3.19 2.94
C LEU A 59 -15.78 2.41 2.68
N GLN A 60 -15.73 1.08 2.66
CA GLN A 60 -16.92 0.24 2.52
C GLN A 60 -17.93 0.46 3.66
N ALA A 61 -17.45 0.55 4.90
CA ALA A 61 -18.30 0.81 6.06
C ALA A 61 -18.93 2.21 6.05
N GLU A 62 -18.25 3.20 5.46
CA GLU A 62 -18.73 4.56 5.23
C GLU A 62 -19.68 4.65 4.00
N GLY A 63 -19.86 3.58 3.22
CA GLY A 63 -20.74 3.53 2.04
C GLY A 63 -20.07 3.89 0.71
N PHE A 64 -18.74 4.05 0.69
CA PHE A 64 -17.96 4.29 -0.53
C PHE A 64 -17.60 2.97 -1.24
N GLU A 65 -17.30 3.05 -2.54
CA GLU A 65 -16.90 1.89 -3.36
C GLU A 65 -15.55 1.31 -2.92
N GLY A 66 -14.67 2.12 -2.35
CA GLY A 66 -13.33 1.71 -1.95
C GLY A 66 -12.39 1.54 -3.15
N ASN A 67 -12.57 2.31 -4.22
CA ASN A 67 -11.73 2.19 -5.41
C ASN A 67 -10.31 2.74 -5.18
N ALA A 68 -9.39 2.45 -6.12
CA ALA A 68 -7.98 2.79 -5.97
C ALA A 68 -7.69 4.31 -5.86
N ILE A 69 -8.63 5.17 -6.28
CA ILE A 69 -8.51 6.63 -6.14
C ILE A 69 -8.77 7.02 -4.69
N GLU A 70 -9.89 6.55 -4.13
CA GLU A 70 -10.30 6.83 -2.75
C GLU A 70 -9.26 6.32 -1.75
N ILE A 71 -8.76 5.09 -1.96
CA ILE A 71 -7.69 4.52 -1.14
C ILE A 71 -6.44 5.39 -1.19
N LYS A 72 -6.03 5.84 -2.38
CA LYS A 72 -4.86 6.70 -2.55
C LYS A 72 -5.01 8.04 -1.82
N GLU A 73 -6.20 8.64 -1.87
CA GLU A 73 -6.45 9.90 -1.15
C GLU A 73 -6.44 9.71 0.37
N ARG A 74 -7.06 8.64 0.89
CA ARG A 74 -7.04 8.32 2.33
C ARG A 74 -5.62 8.01 2.84
N LEU A 75 -4.77 7.42 2.00
CA LEU A 75 -3.35 7.17 2.33
C LEU A 75 -2.55 8.47 2.47
N LYS A 76 -2.84 9.50 1.65
CA LYS A 76 -2.20 10.83 1.75
C LYS A 76 -2.72 11.64 2.94
N SER A 77 -4.00 11.49 3.29
CA SER A 77 -4.68 12.24 4.35
C SER A 77 -5.45 11.29 5.27
N PRO A 78 -4.79 10.69 6.28
CA PRO A 78 -5.50 9.90 7.27
C PRO A 78 -6.50 10.81 8.01
N GLY A 79 -7.81 10.56 7.85
CA GLY A 79 -8.86 11.27 8.59
C GLY A 79 -9.69 12.30 7.81
N LYS A 80 -9.34 12.69 6.56
CA LYS A 80 -10.26 13.52 5.75
C LYS A 80 -11.44 12.70 5.25
N GLN A 81 -12.61 12.84 5.87
CA GLN A 81 -13.88 12.43 5.26
C GLN A 81 -13.99 13.16 3.92
N VAL A 82 -14.07 12.41 2.84
CA VAL A 82 -14.43 12.97 1.53
C VAL A 82 -15.90 13.38 1.68
N ARG A 83 -16.15 14.65 1.95
CA ARG A 83 -17.51 15.20 1.84
C ARG A 83 -17.88 15.16 0.37
N MET A 84 -18.86 14.34 0.03
CA MET A 84 -19.61 14.45 -1.22
C MET A 84 -20.28 15.82 -1.31
#